data_AF-A0A7X8XGJ3-F1
#
_entry.id   AF-A0A7X8XGJ3-F1
#
_cell.length_a   1.000
_cell.length_b   1.000
_cell.length_c   1.000
_cell.angle_alpha   90.00
_cell.angle_beta   90.00
_cell.angle_gamma   90.00
#
_symmetry.space_group_name_H-M   'P 1'
#
loop_
_entity.id
_entity.type
_entity.pdbx_description
1 polymer ?
#
loop_
_entity_poly.entity_id
_entity_poly.type
_entity_poly.pdbx_seq_one_letter_code
_entity_poly.pdbx_strand_id
1 'polypeptide(L)'
;MKKFIILMGCVLLLLTILSCETEAVITDNDLVGEWMFDNGWIVDFITTEKGKIDTVDVYWPSVGSDEMALCDVTLSKNILSGTYAYQSSSGEMDEKDDRVISIMLTIENGKLELKFTGEGPINGWHFKGGEQILEAIPMP
;
A
#
# COMPACT_ATOMS: atom_id res chain seq x y z
N MET A 1 -54.67 1.95 -4.46
CA MET A 1 -53.60 1.02 -4.87
C MET A 1 -52.42 1.71 -5.57
N LYS A 2 -52.62 2.63 -6.53
CA LYS A 2 -51.51 3.37 -7.20
C LYS A 2 -50.60 4.20 -6.29
N LYS A 3 -51.10 4.70 -5.13
CA LYS A 3 -50.31 5.52 -4.19
C LYS A 3 -49.32 4.71 -3.33
N PHE A 4 -49.54 3.39 -3.16
CA PHE A 4 -48.65 2.53 -2.36
C PHE A 4 -47.41 2.06 -3.15
N ILE A 5 -47.53 1.97 -4.48
CA ILE A 5 -46.42 1.54 -5.36
C ILE A 5 -45.31 2.60 -5.42
N ILE A 6 -45.68 3.89 -5.36
CA ILE A 6 -44.71 5.00 -5.38
C ILE A 6 -43.92 5.07 -4.07
N LEU A 7 -44.57 4.83 -2.93
CA LEU A 7 -43.90 4.89 -1.62
C LEU A 7 -42.89 3.74 -1.41
N MET A 8 -43.22 2.54 -1.90
CA MET A 8 -42.32 1.37 -1.80
C MET A 8 -41.11 1.48 -2.74
N GLY A 9 -41.27 2.14 -3.90
CA GLY A 9 -40.18 2.44 -4.83
C GLY A 9 -39.18 3.46 -4.29
N CYS A 10 -39.63 4.49 -3.57
CA CYS A 10 -38.73 5.47 -2.94
C CYS A 10 -37.91 4.87 -1.79
N VAL A 11 -38.46 3.91 -1.03
CA VAL A 11 -37.73 3.24 0.06
C VAL A 11 -36.67 2.28 -0.49
N LEU A 12 -36.93 1.56 -1.60
CA LEU A 12 -35.91 0.75 -2.27
C LEU A 12 -34.79 1.60 -2.88
N LEU A 13 -35.11 2.77 -3.44
CA LEU A 13 -34.10 3.67 -4.02
C LEU A 13 -33.21 4.31 -2.95
N LEU A 14 -33.75 4.61 -1.76
CA LEU A 14 -32.99 5.12 -0.61
C LEU A 14 -32.03 4.08 -0.03
N LEU A 15 -32.38 2.78 -0.08
CA LEU A 15 -31.50 1.70 0.38
C LEU A 15 -30.32 1.46 -0.56
N THR A 16 -30.45 1.74 -1.86
CA THR A 16 -29.35 1.57 -2.83
C THR A 16 -28.32 2.70 -2.80
N ILE A 17 -28.66 3.89 -2.30
CA ILE A 17 -27.73 5.04 -2.21
C ILE A 17 -26.84 4.94 -0.95
N LEU A 18 -27.24 4.14 0.04
CA LEU A 18 -26.45 3.87 1.25
C LEU A 18 -25.38 2.78 1.04
N SER A 19 -25.35 2.12 -0.12
CA SER A 19 -24.31 1.15 -0.50
C SER A 19 -23.17 1.80 -1.29
N CYS A 20 -22.97 3.11 -1.14
CA CYS A 20 -21.64 3.68 -1.36
C CYS A 20 -20.79 3.19 -0.18
N GLU A 21 -20.36 1.92 -0.24
CA GLU A 21 -19.31 1.42 0.63
C GLU A 21 -18.09 2.28 0.29
N THR A 22 -17.88 3.33 1.08
CA THR A 22 -16.59 4.00 1.12
C THR A 22 -15.61 2.92 1.51
N GLU A 23 -14.83 2.44 0.54
CA GLU A 23 -13.67 1.60 0.78
C GLU A 23 -12.94 2.16 2.00
N ALA A 24 -12.60 1.28 2.95
CA ALA A 24 -11.93 1.69 4.16
C ALA A 24 -10.67 2.50 3.77
N VAL A 25 -10.55 3.69 4.36
CA VAL A 25 -9.39 4.54 4.14
C VAL A 25 -8.24 3.98 4.96
N ILE A 26 -7.21 3.52 4.26
CA ILE A 26 -5.97 3.01 4.85
C ILE A 26 -5.22 4.19 5.49
N THR A 27 -4.72 3.96 6.70
CA THR A 27 -3.92 4.91 7.47
C THR A 27 -2.48 4.42 7.59
N ASP A 28 -1.55 5.30 7.99
CA ASP A 28 -0.15 4.90 8.23
C ASP A 28 -0.07 3.70 9.20
N ASN A 29 -0.86 3.71 10.28
CA ASN A 29 -0.90 2.64 11.29
C ASN A 29 -1.32 1.28 10.74
N ASP A 30 -2.09 1.23 9.66
CA ASP A 30 -2.50 -0.04 9.04
C ASP A 30 -1.37 -0.70 8.25
N LEU A 31 -0.28 0.04 7.96
CA LEU A 31 0.80 -0.37 7.09
C LEU A 31 2.13 -0.56 7.81
N VAL A 32 2.40 0.19 8.89
CA VAL A 32 3.72 0.21 9.56
C VAL A 32 4.29 -1.19 9.78
N GLY A 33 5.57 -1.34 9.43
CA GLY A 33 6.34 -2.57 9.59
C GLY A 33 6.43 -3.40 8.29
N GLU A 34 6.92 -4.62 8.45
CA GLU A 34 7.25 -5.51 7.34
C GLU A 34 6.07 -6.36 6.87
N TRP A 35 5.96 -6.56 5.55
CA TRP A 35 4.96 -7.40 4.91
C TRP A 35 5.62 -8.37 3.93
N MET A 36 5.33 -9.66 4.07
CA MET A 36 5.77 -10.71 3.14
C MET A 36 4.66 -11.03 2.14
N PHE A 37 4.96 -10.99 0.85
CA PHE A 37 3.99 -11.25 -0.23
C PHE A 37 4.13 -12.67 -0.81
N ASP A 38 3.12 -13.12 -1.55
CA ASP A 38 3.06 -14.49 -2.11
C ASP A 38 4.25 -14.83 -3.03
N ASN A 39 4.87 -13.83 -3.63
CA ASN A 39 6.07 -13.97 -4.47
C ASN A 39 7.38 -14.03 -3.66
N GLY A 40 7.30 -14.00 -2.33
CA GLY A 40 8.43 -14.00 -1.40
C GLY A 40 9.14 -12.66 -1.27
N TRP A 41 8.53 -11.57 -1.75
CA TRP A 41 9.10 -10.23 -1.60
C TRP A 41 8.64 -9.62 -0.29
N ILE A 42 9.50 -8.76 0.27
CA ILE A 42 9.23 -8.06 1.52
C ILE A 42 9.07 -6.58 1.20
N VAL A 43 8.08 -5.95 1.81
CA VAL A 43 7.92 -4.49 1.81
C VAL A 43 7.88 -4.01 3.26
N ASP A 44 8.77 -3.09 3.62
CA ASP A 44 8.78 -2.46 4.95
C ASP A 44 8.30 -1.01 4.85
N PHE A 45 7.28 -0.67 5.65
CA PHE A 45 6.74 0.68 5.76
C PHE A 45 7.33 1.36 6.99
N ILE A 46 8.36 2.18 6.77
CA ILE A 46 9.17 2.80 7.82
C ILE A 46 8.62 4.19 8.14
N THR A 47 8.40 4.45 9.43
CA THR A 47 7.88 5.73 9.91
C THR A 47 8.97 6.65 10.47
N THR A 48 8.74 7.95 10.34
CA THR A 48 9.43 8.97 11.16
C THR A 48 8.98 8.94 12.62
N GLU A 49 9.64 9.71 13.50
CA GLU A 49 9.28 9.89 14.92
C GLU A 49 7.82 10.31 15.18
N LYS A 50 7.08 10.75 14.15
CA LYS A 50 5.67 11.16 14.25
C LYS A 50 4.67 10.07 13.84
N GLY A 51 5.13 8.84 13.57
CA GLY A 51 4.28 7.73 13.12
C GLY A 51 3.75 7.89 11.70
N LYS A 52 4.29 8.83 10.92
CA LYS A 52 3.98 9.00 9.50
C LYS A 52 4.98 8.18 8.69
N ILE A 53 4.50 7.39 7.74
CA ILE A 53 5.37 6.69 6.79
C ILE A 53 6.16 7.72 6.00
N ASP A 54 7.46 7.48 5.93
CA ASP A 54 8.44 8.37 5.29
C ASP A 54 9.21 7.63 4.20
N THR A 55 9.51 6.36 4.46
CA THR A 55 10.24 5.48 3.57
C THR A 55 9.47 4.17 3.38
N VAL A 56 9.51 3.62 2.17
CA VAL A 56 9.01 2.27 1.88
C VAL A 56 10.11 1.48 1.19
N ASP A 57 10.66 0.50 1.88
CA ASP A 57 11.70 -0.35 1.33
C ASP A 57 11.07 -1.60 0.71
N VAL A 58 11.57 -1.99 -0.45
CA VAL A 58 11.12 -3.17 -1.19
C VAL A 58 12.33 -4.07 -1.42
N TYR A 59 12.26 -5.27 -0.86
CA TYR A 59 13.35 -6.26 -0.89
C TYR A 59 12.91 -7.49 -1.70
N TRP A 60 13.74 -7.91 -2.67
CA TRP A 60 13.48 -9.10 -3.47
C TRP A 60 14.66 -10.09 -3.46
N PRO A 61 14.71 -11.01 -2.48
CA PRO A 61 15.86 -11.91 -2.31
C PRO A 61 16.11 -12.87 -3.48
N SER A 62 15.12 -13.03 -4.37
CA SER A 62 15.20 -13.93 -5.54
C SER A 62 16.08 -13.39 -6.68
N VAL A 63 16.43 -12.11 -6.69
CA VAL A 63 17.14 -11.46 -7.81
C VAL A 63 18.51 -10.88 -7.42
N GLY A 64 18.90 -10.99 -6.14
CA GLY A 64 20.17 -10.50 -5.61
C GLY A 64 19.98 -9.78 -4.27
N SER A 65 20.98 -8.98 -3.87
CA SER A 65 20.88 -7.98 -2.78
C SER A 65 20.34 -6.65 -3.31
N ASP A 66 19.47 -6.71 -4.32
CA ASP A 66 18.90 -5.53 -4.94
C ASP A 66 17.71 -5.08 -4.09
N GLU A 67 17.69 -3.78 -3.80
CA GLU A 67 16.71 -3.12 -2.94
C GLU A 67 16.28 -1.82 -3.59
N MET A 68 15.04 -1.41 -3.37
CA MET A 68 14.61 -0.06 -3.72
C MET A 68 13.88 0.53 -2.52
N ALA A 69 14.25 1.75 -2.18
CA ALA A 69 13.50 2.57 -1.24
C ALA A 69 12.66 3.59 -2.01
N LEU A 70 11.39 3.73 -1.66
CA LEU A 70 10.66 4.96 -1.93
C LEU A 70 10.95 5.94 -0.79
N CYS A 71 11.33 7.16 -1.15
CA CYS A 71 11.64 8.24 -0.22
C CYS A 71 10.62 9.38 -0.35
N ASP A 72 10.55 10.24 0.67
CA ASP A 72 9.65 11.40 0.74
C ASP A 72 8.17 11.01 0.56
N VAL A 73 7.79 9.89 1.19
CA VAL A 73 6.51 9.27 0.95
C VAL A 73 5.36 10.09 1.53
N THR A 74 4.26 10.13 0.78
CA THR A 74 3.01 10.76 1.19
C THR A 74 1.84 9.81 0.93
N LEU A 75 1.09 9.51 2.00
CA LEU A 75 -0.18 8.78 1.92
C LEU A 75 -1.33 9.75 1.68
N SER A 76 -2.12 9.52 0.64
CA SER A 76 -3.38 10.22 0.39
C SER A 76 -4.48 9.21 0.04
N LYS A 77 -5.45 9.06 0.94
CA LYS A 77 -6.42 7.95 0.90
C LYS A 77 -5.68 6.62 0.87
N ASN A 78 -5.85 5.83 -0.20
CA ASN A 78 -5.25 4.51 -0.35
C ASN A 78 -4.11 4.54 -1.39
N ILE A 79 -3.44 5.69 -1.57
CA ILE A 79 -2.32 5.85 -2.49
C ILE A 79 -1.12 6.41 -1.73
N LEU A 80 -0.01 5.68 -1.74
CA LEU A 80 1.30 6.21 -1.38
C LEU A 80 1.97 6.75 -2.63
N SER A 81 2.57 7.93 -2.55
CA SER A 81 3.39 8.47 -3.62
C SER A 81 4.70 8.98 -3.05
N GLY A 82 5.79 8.77 -3.78
CA GLY A 82 7.12 9.20 -3.39
C GLY A 82 8.07 9.16 -4.59
N THR A 83 9.28 9.59 -4.34
CA THR A 83 10.44 9.40 -5.23
C THR A 83 11.14 8.09 -4.89
N TYR A 84 12.10 7.62 -5.68
CA TYR A 84 12.79 6.37 -5.36
C TYR A 84 14.31 6.49 -5.42
N ALA A 85 14.99 5.65 -4.66
CA ALA A 85 16.40 5.36 -4.79
C ALA A 85 16.57 3.85 -4.97
N TYR A 86 17.53 3.45 -5.81
CA TYR A 86 17.76 2.05 -6.15
C TYR A 86 19.12 1.62 -5.63
N GLN A 87 19.20 0.54 -4.89
CA GLN A 87 20.48 -0.09 -4.59
C GLN A 87 20.65 -1.28 -5.53
N SER A 88 21.64 -1.18 -6.41
CA SER A 88 22.10 -2.35 -7.17
C SER A 88 23.06 -3.19 -6.31
N SER A 89 23.28 -4.45 -6.73
CA SER A 89 24.23 -5.43 -6.15
C SER A 89 25.64 -4.94 -5.74
N SER A 90 26.03 -3.71 -6.06
CA SER A 90 27.24 -3.05 -5.54
C SER A 90 27.16 -2.67 -4.05
N GLY A 91 25.96 -2.64 -3.47
CA GLY A 91 25.75 -2.36 -2.04
C GLY A 91 25.79 -0.87 -1.67
N GLU A 92 25.87 0.03 -2.64
CA GLU A 92 25.63 1.47 -2.44
C GLU A 92 24.28 1.84 -3.05
N MET A 93 23.45 2.56 -2.29
CA MET A 93 22.22 3.15 -2.82
C MET A 93 22.60 4.19 -3.88
N ASP A 94 22.03 4.06 -5.08
CA ASP A 94 22.14 5.06 -6.12
C ASP A 94 21.56 6.40 -5.62
N GLU A 95 22.00 7.48 -6.25
CA GLU A 95 21.43 8.80 -5.99
C GLU A 95 19.92 8.77 -6.23
N LYS A 96 19.20 9.43 -5.33
CA LYS A 96 17.75 9.57 -5.38
C LYS A 96 17.32 10.07 -6.76
N ASP A 97 16.33 9.39 -7.34
CA ASP A 97 15.69 9.76 -8.60
C ASP A 97 14.44 10.60 -8.34
N ASP A 98 14.33 11.74 -9.01
CA ASP A 98 13.20 12.67 -8.87
C ASP A 98 11.90 12.16 -9.52
N ARG A 99 11.94 11.04 -10.24
CA ARG A 99 10.75 10.40 -10.81
C ARG A 99 9.83 9.88 -9.70
N VAL A 100 8.53 10.18 -9.86
CA VAL A 100 7.50 9.80 -8.89
C VAL A 100 6.95 8.40 -9.20
N ILE A 101 6.93 7.57 -8.16
CA ILE A 101 6.24 6.28 -8.13
C ILE A 101 5.03 6.41 -7.21
N SER A 102 3.93 5.77 -7.60
CA SER A 102 2.72 5.68 -6.79
C SER A 102 2.31 4.23 -6.57
N ILE A 103 1.91 3.91 -5.35
CA ILE A 103 1.46 2.60 -4.90
C ILE A 103 -0.01 2.74 -4.51
N MET A 104 -0.89 2.11 -5.27
CA MET A 104 -2.28 1.93 -4.85
C MET A 104 -2.34 0.76 -3.88
N LEU A 105 -2.97 0.99 -2.74
CA LEU A 105 -3.05 0.07 -1.61
C LEU A 105 -4.47 -0.50 -1.51
N THR A 106 -4.56 -1.77 -1.15
CA THR A 106 -5.83 -2.40 -0.81
C THR A 106 -5.58 -3.40 0.31
N ILE A 107 -6.40 -3.36 1.36
CA ILE A 107 -6.38 -4.35 2.45
C ILE A 107 -7.72 -5.06 2.45
N GLU A 108 -7.69 -6.35 2.13
CA GLU A 108 -8.86 -7.21 2.14
C GLU A 108 -8.57 -8.46 2.96
N ASN A 109 -9.45 -8.77 3.93
CA ASN A 109 -9.30 -9.92 4.83
C ASN A 109 -7.93 -9.97 5.54
N GLY A 110 -7.38 -8.80 5.90
CA GLY A 110 -6.08 -8.67 6.56
C GLY A 110 -4.87 -8.90 5.65
N LYS A 111 -5.07 -9.01 4.33
CA LYS A 111 -4.00 -9.14 3.35
C LYS A 111 -3.82 -7.86 2.56
N LEU A 112 -2.57 -7.44 2.40
CA LEU A 112 -2.19 -6.24 1.65
C LEU A 112 -1.96 -6.58 0.18
N GLU A 113 -2.45 -5.71 -0.70
CA GLU A 113 -2.20 -5.70 -2.14
C GLU A 113 -1.61 -4.34 -2.52
N LEU A 114 -0.53 -4.39 -3.32
CA LEU A 114 0.23 -3.23 -3.77
C LEU A 114 0.25 -3.20 -5.29
N LYS A 115 -0.23 -2.11 -5.88
CA LYS A 115 -0.14 -1.89 -7.32
C LYS A 115 0.67 -0.64 -7.63
N PHE A 116 1.80 -0.84 -8.29
CA PHE A 116 2.77 0.21 -8.59
C PHE A 116 2.50 0.84 -9.95
N THR A 117 2.54 2.17 -10.00
CA THR A 117 2.38 2.98 -11.20
C THR A 117 3.37 4.15 -11.18
N GLY A 118 3.62 4.77 -12.32
CA GLY A 118 4.50 5.96 -12.41
C GLY A 118 5.71 5.70 -13.30
N GLU A 119 6.81 6.39 -13.00
CA GLU A 119 8.04 6.28 -13.77
C GLU A 119 9.13 5.61 -12.93
N GLY A 120 9.66 4.47 -13.37
CA GLY A 120 10.66 3.73 -12.60
C GLY A 120 10.69 2.23 -12.94
N PRO A 121 11.65 1.47 -12.38
CA PRO A 121 11.87 0.06 -12.70
C PRO A 121 10.70 -0.85 -12.30
N ILE A 122 9.92 -0.42 -11.30
CA ILE A 122 8.83 -1.20 -10.72
C ILE A 122 7.44 -0.77 -11.22
N ASN A 123 7.38 0.12 -12.21
CA ASN A 123 6.10 0.54 -12.78
C ASN A 123 5.35 -0.68 -13.37
N GLY A 124 4.06 -0.79 -13.04
CA GLY A 124 3.21 -1.89 -13.48
C GLY A 124 3.33 -3.16 -12.64
N TRP A 125 4.20 -3.17 -11.64
CA TRP A 125 4.30 -4.29 -10.71
C TRP A 125 3.07 -4.39 -9.82
N HIS A 126 2.79 -5.60 -9.37
CA HIS A 126 1.61 -5.92 -8.59
C HIS A 126 1.93 -7.04 -7.60
N PHE A 127 1.93 -6.71 -6.30
CA PHE A 127 2.12 -7.68 -5.23
C PHE A 127 0.79 -7.97 -4.55
N LYS A 128 0.54 -9.24 -4.29
CA LYS A 128 -0.69 -9.74 -3.67
C LYS A 128 -0.37 -10.61 -2.46
N GLY A 129 -1.34 -10.70 -1.56
CA GLY A 129 -1.26 -11.62 -0.44
C GLY A 129 -0.25 -11.21 0.62
N GLY A 130 0.05 -9.91 0.75
CA GLY A 130 0.94 -9.40 1.79
C GLY A 130 0.41 -9.78 3.16
N GLU A 131 1.20 -10.51 3.93
CA GLU A 131 0.95 -10.84 5.34
C GLU A 131 1.98 -10.11 6.21
N GLN A 132 1.51 -9.40 7.23
CA GLN A 132 2.37 -8.64 8.12
C GLN A 132 3.29 -9.59 8.91
N ILE A 133 4.59 -9.33 8.87
CA ILE A 133 5.58 -10.05 9.66
C ILE A 133 5.56 -9.42 11.05
N LEU A 134 4.90 -10.09 12.00
CA LEU A 134 4.97 -9.68 13.39
C LEU A 134 6.39 -9.99 13.90
N GLU A 135 7.23 -8.97 14.05
CA GLU A 135 8.45 -9.13 14.83
C GLU A 135 8.06 -9.67 16.20
N ALA A 136 8.63 -10.81 16.58
CA ALA A 136 8.48 -11.32 17.93
C ALA A 136 9.04 -10.25 18.87
N ILE A 137 8.17 -9.56 19.60
CA ILE A 137 8.57 -8.62 20.66
C ILE A 137 9.62 -9.36 21.50
N PRO A 138 10.89 -8.91 21.55
CA PRO A 138 11.84 -9.51 22.47
C PRO A 138 11.26 -9.33 23.86
N MET A 139 10.84 -10.44 24.49
CA MET A 139 10.38 -10.41 25.87
C MET A 139 11.54 -9.87 26.73
N PRO A 140 11.27 -8.89 27.62
CA PRO A 140 12.29 -8.26 28.46
C PRO A 140 13.00 -9.25 29.38
#